data_AF-A0A965W328-F1
#
_entry.id   AF-A0A965W328-F1
#
_cell.length_a   1.000
_cell.length_b   1.000
_cell.length_c   1.000
_cell.angle_alpha   90.00
_cell.angle_beta   90.00
_cell.angle_gamma   90.00
#
_symmetry.space_group_name_H-M   'P 1'
#
loop_
_entity.id
_entity.type
_entity.pdbx_description
1 polymer ?
#
loop_
_entity_poly.entity_id
_entity_poly.type
_entity_poly.pdbx_seq_one_letter_code
_entity_poly.pdbx_strand_id
1 'polypeptide(L)'
;MIPIKSNLSKESCSPVSSNCVIWQGPNLPCIGLCTGDSVSDVIYRVAEELCNIKDSFGFTDVDLTCLLTICSTVPEPQKTLSNILNLIINKLCCLNDIVALINTTPPAEINVTLAKCFNITNAQGVPLTVLPHSQYTYLIGVKLCEIYDIVNTHTTQITTLQGQVATLIGTPPPTIPQVTPDCILVPGVPTNIDVVVNELERQFCLLTTATGPNTEITKVLSRQCANLNSQNGLSTGLPLVSTPGWVTTPLHLAHSLQNLWLVACDLRAAVKLIQDNCCKITCADITVNFEVAYFYSKDSNGRPVVTLTLYFGVDGVNIPSTFYDCDQTNGNKLTISDQSGHSLPRYIKINDPIGQTGILNGTPQEIADGTDLQFINPPFVYGEDLTITADICLTDGTTTCIKCLNITVPFVPSDDCCTITATGRVTIVYKICS
;
A
#
# COMPACT_ATOMS: atom_id res chain seq x y z
N MET A 1 -95.94 64.00 -51.25
CA MET A 1 -96.10 65.12 -52.22
C MET A 1 -97.51 65.09 -52.79
N ILE A 2 -98.18 66.24 -52.82
CA ILE A 2 -99.48 66.48 -53.48
C ILE A 2 -99.18 67.07 -54.87
N PRO A 3 -99.85 66.67 -55.98
CA PRO A 3 -99.56 67.22 -57.30
C PRO A 3 -100.13 68.64 -57.44
N ILE A 4 -99.29 69.55 -57.94
CA ILE A 4 -99.69 70.92 -58.28
C ILE A 4 -100.28 70.91 -59.70
N LYS A 5 -101.55 71.30 -59.84
CA LYS A 5 -102.22 71.53 -61.13
C LYS A 5 -101.77 72.88 -61.73
N SER A 6 -100.84 72.82 -62.67
CA SER A 6 -100.79 73.48 -63.99
C SER A 6 -101.34 74.90 -64.25
N ASN A 7 -101.42 75.87 -63.33
CA ASN A 7 -101.81 77.23 -63.75
C ASN A 7 -101.22 78.43 -62.98
N LEU A 8 -99.99 78.32 -62.48
CA LEU A 8 -99.19 79.48 -62.07
C LEU A 8 -97.76 79.34 -62.63
N SER A 9 -97.65 79.57 -63.93
CA SER A 9 -96.38 79.74 -64.65
C SER A 9 -95.70 81.04 -64.20
N LYS A 10 -94.58 80.96 -63.49
CA LYS A 10 -93.61 82.06 -63.49
C LYS A 10 -93.02 82.12 -64.91
N GLU A 11 -93.18 83.27 -65.54
CA GLU A 11 -92.79 83.56 -66.92
C GLU A 11 -91.38 83.05 -67.24
N SER A 12 -91.27 82.36 -68.39
CA SER A 12 -90.04 81.80 -68.97
C SER A 12 -89.39 80.57 -68.33
N CYS A 13 -89.97 79.96 -67.29
CA CYS A 13 -89.46 78.69 -66.76
C CYS A 13 -90.53 77.60 -66.78
N SER A 14 -90.38 76.59 -67.64
CA SER A 14 -91.12 75.33 -67.50
C SER A 14 -90.79 74.74 -66.13
N PRO A 15 -91.78 74.38 -65.29
CA PRO A 15 -91.51 73.77 -63.99
C PRO A 15 -90.90 72.39 -64.22
N VAL A 16 -89.57 72.32 -64.12
CA VAL A 16 -88.82 71.06 -64.13
C VAL A 16 -88.63 70.64 -62.68
N SER A 17 -89.00 69.40 -62.37
CA SER A 17 -88.75 68.83 -61.05
C SER A 17 -87.25 68.87 -60.75
N SER A 18 -86.87 69.19 -59.52
CA SER A 18 -85.46 69.14 -59.10
C SER A 18 -84.86 67.73 -59.18
N ASN A 19 -85.70 66.68 -59.23
CA ASN A 19 -85.26 65.31 -59.53
C ASN A 19 -84.87 65.11 -61.01
N CYS A 20 -85.35 65.97 -61.90
CA CYS A 20 -85.12 65.89 -63.35
C CYS A 20 -84.00 66.83 -63.83
N VAL A 21 -83.45 67.66 -62.94
CA VAL A 21 -82.27 68.47 -63.22
C VAL A 21 -81.08 67.73 -62.65
N ILE A 22 -80.12 67.40 -63.51
CA ILE A 22 -78.92 66.64 -63.17
C ILE A 22 -77.74 67.58 -62.89
N TRP A 23 -76.99 67.27 -61.84
CA TRP A 23 -75.78 67.97 -61.43
C TRP A 23 -74.69 67.76 -62.48
N GLN A 24 -74.27 68.84 -63.12
CA GLN A 24 -73.19 68.82 -64.11
C GLN A 24 -71.85 69.31 -63.54
N GLY A 25 -71.79 69.61 -62.25
CA GLY A 25 -70.52 69.90 -61.58
C GLY A 25 -69.69 68.64 -61.38
N PRO A 26 -68.43 68.78 -60.94
CA PRO A 26 -67.55 67.63 -60.67
C PRO A 26 -68.10 66.75 -59.55
N ASN A 27 -67.61 65.51 -59.49
CA ASN A 27 -67.81 64.64 -58.33
C ASN A 27 -67.22 65.31 -57.07
N LEU A 28 -67.96 65.28 -55.97
CA LEU A 28 -67.54 65.71 -54.64
C LEU A 28 -67.55 64.50 -53.71
N PRO A 29 -66.44 63.72 -53.65
CA PRO A 29 -66.38 62.48 -52.89
C PRO A 29 -66.65 62.67 -51.39
N CYS A 30 -66.31 63.83 -50.83
CA CYS A 30 -66.48 64.14 -49.41
C CYS A 30 -67.93 64.13 -48.92
N ILE A 31 -68.90 64.35 -49.81
CA ILE A 31 -70.33 64.33 -49.49
C ILE A 31 -71.07 63.26 -50.32
N GLY A 32 -70.30 62.36 -50.94
CA GLY A 32 -70.80 61.26 -51.76
C GLY A 32 -71.60 61.69 -52.99
N LEU A 33 -71.29 62.85 -53.58
CA LEU A 33 -72.04 63.45 -54.66
C LEU A 33 -71.31 63.29 -56.00
N CYS A 34 -72.04 62.87 -57.03
CA CYS A 34 -71.51 62.58 -58.36
C CYS A 34 -72.14 63.45 -59.46
N THR A 35 -71.37 63.72 -60.52
CA THR A 35 -71.88 64.24 -61.78
C THR A 35 -72.95 63.30 -62.31
N GLY A 36 -74.14 63.83 -62.57
CA GLY A 36 -75.32 63.07 -62.98
C GLY A 36 -76.35 62.81 -61.88
N ASP A 37 -76.05 63.11 -60.61
CA ASP A 37 -77.04 63.04 -59.52
C ASP A 37 -78.11 64.14 -59.68
N SER A 38 -79.30 63.96 -59.10
CA SER A 38 -80.33 65.00 -59.20
C SER A 38 -80.05 66.19 -58.28
N VAL A 39 -80.51 67.38 -58.66
CA VAL A 39 -80.37 68.59 -57.82
C VAL A 39 -81.03 68.41 -56.45
N SER A 40 -82.09 67.60 -56.35
CA SER A 40 -82.66 67.25 -55.05
C SER A 40 -81.68 66.49 -54.16
N ASP A 41 -80.97 65.51 -54.72
CA ASP A 41 -79.97 64.72 -53.98
C ASP A 41 -78.78 65.57 -53.55
N VAL A 42 -78.37 66.50 -54.42
CA VAL A 42 -77.33 67.49 -54.11
C VAL A 42 -77.72 68.35 -52.92
N ILE A 43 -78.90 68.95 -52.94
CA ILE A 43 -79.37 69.84 -51.86
C ILE A 43 -79.55 69.06 -50.56
N TYR A 44 -80.07 67.83 -50.63
CA TYR A 44 -80.24 66.98 -49.46
C TYR A 44 -78.90 66.66 -48.78
N ARG A 45 -77.89 66.21 -49.55
CA ARG A 45 -76.56 65.90 -49.01
C ARG A 45 -75.83 67.12 -48.48
N VAL A 46 -75.96 68.28 -49.15
CA VAL A 46 -75.39 69.54 -48.64
C VAL A 46 -76.08 69.98 -47.34
N ALA A 47 -77.40 69.82 -47.24
CA ALA A 47 -78.14 70.15 -46.02
C ALA A 47 -77.82 69.16 -44.88
N GLU A 48 -77.65 67.89 -45.18
CA GLU A 48 -77.22 66.86 -44.22
C GLU A 48 -75.83 67.18 -43.66
N GLU A 49 -74.87 67.52 -44.53
CA GLU A 49 -73.54 67.97 -44.09
C GLU A 49 -73.58 69.27 -43.29
N LEU A 50 -74.44 70.22 -43.67
CA LEU A 50 -74.63 71.44 -42.88
C LEU A 50 -75.20 71.14 -41.49
N CYS A 51 -76.13 70.19 -41.38
CA CYS A 51 -76.66 69.73 -40.10
C CYS A 51 -75.58 68.97 -39.29
N ASN A 52 -74.79 68.10 -39.92
CA ASN A 52 -73.69 67.40 -39.27
C ASN A 52 -72.60 68.36 -38.77
N ILE A 53 -72.28 69.41 -39.54
CA ILE A 53 -71.38 70.48 -39.12
C ILE A 53 -71.97 71.24 -37.93
N LYS A 54 -73.26 71.60 -37.99
CA LYS A 54 -73.96 72.27 -36.87
C LYS A 54 -73.90 71.43 -35.59
N ASP A 55 -74.12 70.12 -35.69
CA ASP A 55 -74.08 69.21 -34.56
C ASP A 55 -72.63 68.97 -34.07
N SER A 56 -71.64 68.97 -34.96
CA SER A 56 -70.21 68.93 -34.61
C SER A 56 -69.73 70.18 -33.88
N PHE A 57 -70.43 71.32 -34.03
CA PHE A 57 -70.22 72.54 -33.24
C PHE A 57 -71.13 72.61 -31.99
N GLY A 58 -71.79 71.52 -31.62
CA GLY A 58 -72.50 71.39 -30.34
C GLY A 58 -71.51 71.17 -29.20
N PHE A 59 -71.45 72.09 -28.23
CA PHE A 59 -70.51 72.01 -27.10
C PHE A 59 -71.12 71.38 -25.85
N THR A 60 -72.21 70.60 -25.99
CA THR A 60 -72.94 70.01 -24.86
C THR A 60 -72.04 69.17 -23.96
N ASP A 61 -71.07 68.47 -24.57
CA ASP A 61 -70.18 67.51 -23.92
C ASP A 61 -68.86 68.14 -23.47
N VAL A 62 -68.66 69.44 -23.69
CA VAL A 62 -67.47 70.15 -23.19
C VAL A 62 -67.62 70.38 -21.70
N ASP A 63 -66.72 69.77 -20.94
CA ASP A 63 -66.62 69.99 -19.50
C ASP A 63 -65.94 71.35 -19.21
N LEU A 64 -66.71 72.27 -18.64
CA LEU A 64 -66.24 73.62 -18.29
C LEU A 64 -65.74 73.71 -16.84
N THR A 65 -65.74 72.61 -16.08
CA THR A 65 -65.42 72.60 -14.64
C THR A 65 -64.02 73.17 -14.35
N CYS A 66 -63.03 72.91 -15.21
CA CYS A 66 -61.67 73.46 -15.10
C CYS A 66 -61.62 74.98 -15.34
N LEU A 67 -62.51 75.51 -16.20
CA LEU A 67 -62.56 76.94 -16.52
C LEU A 67 -63.37 77.74 -15.49
N LEU A 68 -64.25 77.08 -14.72
CA LEU A 68 -65.09 77.70 -13.70
C LEU A 68 -64.42 77.85 -12.33
N THR A 69 -63.23 77.30 -12.12
CA THR A 69 -62.66 77.12 -10.77
C THR A 69 -61.67 78.17 -10.30
N ILE A 70 -61.46 79.26 -11.03
CA ILE A 70 -60.80 80.52 -10.59
C ILE A 70 -61.13 81.57 -11.67
N CYS A 71 -61.55 82.78 -11.29
CA CYS A 71 -61.85 83.91 -12.20
C CYS A 71 -63.14 83.85 -13.06
N SER A 72 -64.18 83.14 -12.62
CA SER A 72 -65.46 83.07 -13.36
C SER A 72 -66.67 83.28 -12.42
N THR A 73 -67.77 83.83 -12.94
CA THR A 73 -69.05 84.05 -12.21
C THR A 73 -70.00 82.86 -12.34
N VAL A 74 -70.73 82.54 -11.26
CA VAL A 74 -71.85 81.59 -11.21
C VAL A 74 -73.12 82.30 -11.72
N PRO A 75 -73.97 81.72 -12.60
CA PRO A 75 -74.07 80.31 -13.03
C PRO A 75 -73.42 79.97 -14.38
N GLU A 76 -73.28 78.67 -14.70
CA GLU A 76 -72.68 78.15 -15.94
C GLU A 76 -73.36 78.76 -17.19
N PRO A 77 -72.59 79.37 -18.12
CA PRO A 77 -73.16 79.97 -19.31
C PRO A 77 -73.64 78.90 -20.30
N GLN A 78 -74.59 79.24 -21.17
CA GLN A 78 -75.00 78.34 -22.25
C GLN A 78 -73.81 78.02 -23.16
N LYS A 79 -73.61 76.73 -23.46
CA LYS A 79 -72.47 76.18 -24.21
C LYS A 79 -72.57 76.46 -25.71
N THR A 80 -72.43 77.73 -26.07
CA THR A 80 -72.28 78.20 -27.46
C THR A 80 -70.81 78.56 -27.72
N LEU A 81 -70.38 78.51 -28.99
CA LEU A 81 -69.01 78.85 -29.38
C LEU A 81 -68.56 80.23 -28.83
N SER A 82 -69.42 81.23 -28.97
CA SER A 82 -69.14 82.60 -28.51
C SER A 82 -68.92 82.67 -26.99
N ASN A 83 -69.77 82.00 -26.21
CA ASN A 83 -69.67 82.02 -24.75
C ASN A 83 -68.44 81.26 -24.23
N ILE A 84 -68.07 80.15 -24.88
CA ILE A 84 -66.89 79.37 -24.50
C ILE A 84 -65.60 80.15 -24.82
N LEU A 85 -65.52 80.78 -25.99
CA LEU A 85 -64.38 81.63 -26.35
C LEU A 85 -64.22 82.80 -25.37
N ASN A 86 -65.31 83.47 -25.00
CA ASN A 86 -65.28 84.54 -23.99
C ASN A 86 -64.86 84.03 -22.59
N LEU A 87 -65.30 82.82 -22.20
CA LEU A 87 -64.88 82.20 -20.94
C LEU A 87 -63.37 81.94 -20.91
N ILE A 88 -62.80 81.44 -22.02
CA ILE A 88 -61.35 81.21 -22.18
C ILE A 88 -60.59 82.53 -22.13
N ILE A 89 -61.05 83.55 -22.84
CA ILE A 89 -60.43 84.89 -22.85
C ILE A 89 -60.40 85.47 -21.44
N ASN A 90 -61.53 85.45 -20.72
CA ASN A 90 -61.61 86.00 -19.35
C ASN A 90 -60.69 85.25 -18.39
N LYS A 91 -60.63 83.91 -18.48
CA LYS A 91 -59.72 83.10 -17.69
C LYS A 91 -58.26 83.46 -17.98
N LEU A 92 -57.90 83.64 -19.25
CA LEU A 92 -56.53 83.97 -19.66
C LEU A 92 -56.11 85.37 -19.17
N CYS A 93 -56.98 86.37 -19.31
CA CYS A 93 -56.73 87.72 -18.80
C CYS A 93 -56.56 87.72 -17.28
N CYS A 94 -57.41 87.01 -16.55
CA CYS A 94 -57.29 86.93 -15.10
C CYS A 94 -56.04 86.18 -14.63
N LEU A 95 -55.64 85.10 -15.33
CA LEU A 95 -54.38 84.43 -15.04
C LEU A 95 -53.18 85.35 -15.26
N ASN A 96 -53.20 86.20 -16.29
CA ASN A 96 -52.17 87.21 -16.49
C ASN A 96 -52.12 88.22 -15.33
N ASP A 97 -53.27 88.65 -14.80
CA ASP A 97 -53.32 89.54 -13.64
C ASP A 97 -52.77 88.87 -12.37
N ILE A 98 -53.10 87.59 -12.15
CA ILE A 98 -52.55 86.80 -11.03
C ILE A 98 -51.03 86.63 -11.18
N VAL A 99 -50.54 86.33 -12.39
CA VAL A 99 -49.09 86.21 -12.66
C VAL A 99 -48.38 87.55 -12.43
N ALA A 100 -48.99 88.68 -12.81
CA ALA A 100 -48.44 90.01 -12.55
C ALA A 100 -48.37 90.35 -11.04
N LEU A 101 -49.23 89.74 -10.22
CA LEU A 101 -49.20 89.83 -8.75
C LEU A 101 -48.12 88.93 -8.11
N ILE A 102 -47.62 87.92 -8.83
CA ILE A 102 -46.47 87.11 -8.40
C ILE A 102 -45.19 87.89 -8.75
N ASN A 103 -44.97 88.98 -8.01
CA ASN A 103 -43.68 89.66 -7.99
C ASN A 103 -42.79 88.93 -6.96
N THR A 104 -42.23 87.77 -7.33
CA THR A 104 -41.36 87.00 -6.43
C THR A 104 -39.98 86.78 -7.03
N THR A 105 -39.01 87.57 -6.55
CA THR A 105 -37.69 87.02 -6.29
C THR A 105 -37.87 85.76 -5.43
N PRO A 106 -37.38 84.57 -5.85
CA PRO A 106 -37.50 83.37 -5.01
C PRO A 106 -36.84 83.62 -3.65
N PRO A 107 -37.43 83.13 -2.54
CA PRO A 107 -36.81 83.25 -1.22
C PRO A 107 -35.42 82.59 -1.26
N ALA A 108 -34.42 83.23 -0.66
CA ALA A 108 -33.07 82.69 -0.56
C ALA A 108 -33.13 81.29 0.06
N GLU A 109 -32.41 80.34 -0.53
CA GLU A 109 -32.40 78.96 -0.09
C GLU A 109 -31.90 78.83 1.36
N ILE A 110 -32.57 77.99 2.16
CA ILE A 110 -32.22 77.81 3.58
C ILE A 110 -31.02 76.88 3.70
N ASN A 111 -30.06 77.30 4.51
CA ASN A 111 -28.93 76.45 4.92
C ASN A 111 -29.34 75.51 6.06
N VAL A 112 -29.03 74.23 5.91
CA VAL A 112 -29.30 73.16 6.88
C VAL A 112 -28.01 72.59 7.45
N THR A 113 -28.01 72.30 8.74
CA THR A 113 -26.90 71.66 9.43
C THR A 113 -26.80 70.20 9.01
N LEU A 114 -25.60 69.77 8.63
CA LEU A 114 -25.34 68.40 8.17
C LEU A 114 -25.43 67.41 9.33
N ALA A 115 -25.88 66.18 9.03
CA ALA A 115 -25.84 65.09 9.98
C ALA A 115 -24.37 64.76 10.34
N LYS A 116 -24.12 64.40 11.61
CA LYS A 116 -22.75 64.13 12.09
C LYS A 116 -22.04 63.01 11.33
N CYS A 117 -22.79 62.02 10.81
CA CYS A 117 -22.24 60.93 10.01
C CYS A 117 -21.94 61.34 8.55
N PHE A 118 -22.46 62.49 8.11
CA PHE A 118 -22.27 62.99 6.75
C PHE A 118 -21.00 63.85 6.67
N ASN A 119 -19.85 63.17 6.76
CA ASN A 119 -18.55 63.82 6.78
C ASN A 119 -18.09 64.16 5.35
N ILE A 120 -18.35 65.38 4.91
CA ILE A 120 -17.88 65.91 3.64
C ILE A 120 -16.99 67.13 3.86
N THR A 121 -16.00 67.30 2.99
CA THR A 121 -15.08 68.44 3.03
C THR A 121 -15.20 69.27 1.76
N ASN A 122 -14.83 70.55 1.84
CA ASN A 122 -14.67 71.38 0.65
C ASN A 122 -13.38 71.04 -0.10
N ALA A 123 -13.12 71.70 -1.23
CA ALA A 123 -11.92 71.48 -2.06
C ALA A 123 -10.59 71.72 -1.32
N GLN A 124 -10.62 72.40 -0.18
CA GLN A 124 -9.49 72.71 0.68
C GLN A 124 -9.37 71.76 1.88
N GLY A 125 -10.22 70.72 1.97
CA GLY A 125 -10.20 69.71 3.02
C GLY A 125 -10.86 70.14 4.34
N VAL A 126 -11.57 71.27 4.38
CA VAL A 126 -12.27 71.74 5.58
C VAL A 126 -13.65 71.07 5.69
N PRO A 127 -14.02 70.50 6.85
CA PRO A 127 -15.32 69.85 7.02
C PRO A 127 -16.46 70.86 6.90
N LEU A 128 -17.46 70.52 6.10
CA LEU A 128 -18.68 71.30 5.96
C LEU A 128 -19.67 70.86 7.05
N THR A 129 -20.20 71.83 7.78
CA THR A 129 -21.21 71.60 8.82
C THR A 129 -22.59 72.13 8.45
N VAL A 130 -22.69 72.96 7.40
CA VAL A 130 -23.93 73.55 6.90
C VAL A 130 -23.88 73.64 5.37
N LEU A 131 -25.01 73.37 4.69
CA LEU A 131 -25.15 73.51 3.23
C LEU A 131 -26.56 73.97 2.85
N PRO A 132 -26.76 74.54 1.65
CA PRO A 132 -28.09 74.72 1.08
C PRO A 132 -28.83 73.39 0.98
N HIS A 133 -30.13 73.40 1.27
CA HIS A 133 -30.96 72.19 1.35
C HIS A 133 -30.90 71.30 0.09
N SER A 134 -30.95 71.90 -1.11
CA SER A 134 -30.86 71.17 -2.38
C SER A 134 -29.52 70.44 -2.54
N GLN A 135 -28.41 71.10 -2.19
CA GLN A 135 -27.08 70.51 -2.27
C GLN A 135 -26.89 69.39 -1.26
N TYR A 136 -27.38 69.56 -0.03
CA TYR A 136 -27.33 68.50 0.96
C TYR A 136 -28.16 67.28 0.53
N THR A 137 -29.38 67.51 0.01
CA THR A 137 -30.26 66.45 -0.50
C THR A 137 -29.62 65.69 -1.68
N TYR A 138 -28.99 66.42 -2.60
CA TYR A 138 -28.25 65.81 -3.72
C TYR A 138 -27.11 64.91 -3.23
N LEU A 139 -26.30 65.39 -2.29
CA LEU A 139 -25.17 64.62 -1.76
C LEU A 139 -25.64 63.40 -0.96
N ILE A 140 -26.77 63.48 -0.25
CA ILE A 140 -27.41 62.32 0.38
C ILE A 140 -27.77 61.29 -0.71
N GLY A 141 -28.35 61.72 -1.83
CA GLY A 141 -28.65 60.85 -2.97
C GLY A 141 -27.42 60.13 -3.51
N VAL A 142 -26.29 60.85 -3.67
CA VAL A 142 -25.01 60.26 -4.10
C VAL A 142 -24.53 59.21 -3.09
N LYS A 143 -24.52 59.52 -1.79
CA LYS A 143 -24.11 58.56 -0.76
C LYS A 143 -25.03 57.36 -0.66
N LEU A 144 -26.33 57.55 -0.92
CA LEU A 144 -27.27 56.44 -0.95
C LEU A 144 -26.98 55.48 -2.12
N CYS A 145 -26.65 56.01 -3.30
CA CYS A 145 -26.20 55.21 -4.43
C CYS A 145 -24.89 54.45 -4.12
N GLU A 146 -23.90 55.10 -3.50
CA GLU A 146 -22.66 54.43 -3.08
C GLU A 146 -22.94 53.28 -2.10
N ILE A 147 -23.80 53.49 -1.11
CA ILE A 147 -24.19 52.44 -0.15
C ILE A 147 -24.89 51.29 -0.86
N TYR A 148 -25.76 51.58 -1.82
CA TYR A 148 -26.44 50.57 -2.63
C TYR A 148 -25.45 49.68 -3.39
N ASP A 149 -24.43 50.27 -4.02
CA ASP A 149 -23.38 49.54 -4.73
C ASP A 149 -22.53 48.67 -3.80
N ILE A 150 -22.20 49.19 -2.60
CA ILE A 150 -21.49 48.43 -1.56
C ILE A 150 -22.33 47.22 -1.11
N VAL A 151 -23.62 47.42 -0.84
CA VAL A 151 -24.52 46.33 -0.44
C VAL A 151 -24.63 45.26 -1.51
N ASN A 152 -24.75 45.65 -2.79
CA ASN A 152 -24.76 44.70 -3.90
C ASN A 152 -23.43 43.92 -3.98
N THR A 153 -22.30 44.60 -3.83
CA THR A 153 -20.98 43.97 -3.83
C THR A 153 -20.83 42.96 -2.70
N HIS A 154 -21.18 43.35 -1.47
CA HIS A 154 -21.15 42.45 -0.31
C HIS A 154 -22.09 41.25 -0.51
N THR A 155 -23.28 41.47 -1.09
CA THR A 155 -24.22 40.39 -1.39
C THR A 155 -23.60 39.38 -2.35
N THR A 156 -22.97 39.84 -3.45
CA THR A 156 -22.26 38.96 -4.38
C THR A 156 -21.12 38.20 -3.69
N GLN A 157 -20.30 38.87 -2.88
CA GLN A 157 -19.21 38.23 -2.14
C GLN A 157 -19.71 37.15 -1.19
N ILE A 158 -20.80 37.41 -0.45
CA ILE A 158 -21.41 36.43 0.45
C ILE A 158 -21.88 35.21 -0.34
N THR A 159 -22.54 35.40 -1.49
CA THR A 159 -22.96 34.29 -2.35
C THR A 159 -21.77 33.47 -2.86
N THR A 160 -20.67 34.12 -3.25
CA THR A 160 -19.44 33.42 -3.64
C THR A 160 -18.85 32.60 -2.50
N LEU A 161 -18.74 33.18 -1.30
CA LEU A 161 -18.23 32.49 -0.13
C LEU A 161 -19.12 31.30 0.25
N GLN A 162 -20.44 31.46 0.21
CA GLN A 162 -21.38 30.36 0.43
C GLN A 162 -21.17 29.22 -0.57
N GLY A 163 -20.93 29.55 -1.85
CA GLY A 163 -20.59 28.56 -2.88
C GLY A 163 -19.28 27.83 -2.58
N GLN A 164 -18.21 28.55 -2.24
CA GLN A 164 -16.92 27.96 -1.88
C GLN A 164 -17.01 27.05 -0.66
N VAL A 165 -17.74 27.47 0.37
CA VAL A 165 -17.98 26.68 1.58
C VAL A 165 -18.78 25.42 1.25
N ALA A 166 -19.82 25.52 0.40
CA ALA A 166 -20.57 24.35 -0.04
C ALA A 166 -19.69 23.35 -0.82
N THR A 167 -18.77 23.84 -1.67
CA THR A 167 -17.78 22.99 -2.35
C THR A 167 -16.85 22.31 -1.36
N LEU A 168 -16.33 23.03 -0.36
CA LEU A 168 -15.43 22.49 0.65
C LEU A 168 -16.11 21.43 1.52
N ILE A 169 -17.35 21.66 1.96
CA ILE A 169 -18.11 20.70 2.77
C ILE A 169 -18.56 19.50 1.95
N GLY A 170 -18.89 19.70 0.67
CA GLY A 170 -19.32 18.63 -0.24
C GLY A 170 -18.17 17.78 -0.79
N THR A 171 -16.91 18.17 -0.58
CA THR A 171 -15.75 17.39 -1.03
C THR A 171 -15.54 16.24 -0.06
N PRO A 172 -15.73 14.97 -0.48
CA PRO A 172 -15.45 13.84 0.39
C PRO A 172 -13.97 13.83 0.78
N PRO A 173 -13.62 13.35 1.98
CA PRO A 173 -12.22 13.19 2.34
C PRO A 173 -11.52 12.29 1.31
N PRO A 174 -10.25 12.60 0.96
CA PRO A 174 -9.51 11.77 0.03
C PRO A 174 -9.48 10.33 0.56
N THR A 175 -9.95 9.40 -0.27
CA THR A 175 -9.89 7.98 0.06
C THR A 175 -8.45 7.50 -0.08
N ILE A 176 -7.90 6.90 0.97
CA ILE A 176 -6.58 6.28 0.91
C ILE A 176 -6.69 5.09 -0.05
N PRO A 177 -5.86 5.02 -1.11
CA PRO A 177 -5.93 3.91 -2.04
C PRO A 177 -5.56 2.61 -1.33
N GLN A 178 -6.27 1.55 -1.69
CA GLN A 178 -5.96 0.20 -1.23
C GLN A 178 -5.14 -0.54 -2.28
N VAL A 179 -4.14 -1.27 -1.81
CA VAL A 179 -3.34 -2.17 -2.61
C VAL A 179 -3.37 -3.55 -1.95
N THR A 180 -3.29 -4.60 -2.76
CA THR A 180 -3.20 -5.99 -2.26
C THR A 180 -1.75 -6.43 -2.41
N PRO A 181 -0.96 -6.46 -1.33
CA PRO A 181 0.44 -6.89 -1.41
C PRO A 181 0.56 -8.41 -1.58
N ASP A 182 1.45 -8.84 -2.48
CA ASP A 182 1.69 -10.27 -2.75
C ASP A 182 2.70 -10.89 -1.76
N CYS A 183 3.75 -10.15 -1.41
CA CYS A 183 4.88 -10.68 -0.64
C CYS A 183 4.88 -10.27 0.84
N ILE A 184 4.21 -9.17 1.18
CA ILE A 184 4.10 -8.64 2.55
C ILE A 184 2.63 -8.73 2.98
N LEU A 185 2.36 -8.98 4.27
CA LEU A 185 1.00 -9.17 4.81
C LEU A 185 0.21 -10.33 4.18
N VAL A 186 0.70 -11.57 4.34
CA VAL A 186 0.09 -12.78 3.74
C VAL A 186 -0.93 -13.44 4.71
N PRO A 187 -2.14 -13.82 4.25
CA PRO A 187 -2.65 -13.71 2.88
C PRO A 187 -2.99 -12.27 2.49
N GLY A 188 -2.62 -11.88 1.26
CA GLY A 188 -2.82 -10.53 0.74
C GLY A 188 -4.30 -10.16 0.68
N VAL A 189 -4.66 -9.07 1.35
CA VAL A 189 -6.01 -8.48 1.30
C VAL A 189 -5.90 -6.99 0.93
N PRO A 190 -6.93 -6.38 0.32
CA PRO A 190 -6.94 -4.95 0.05
C PRO A 190 -6.68 -4.15 1.32
N THR A 191 -5.53 -3.48 1.36
CA THR A 191 -5.00 -2.80 2.55
C THR A 191 -4.61 -1.39 2.16
N ASN A 192 -4.83 -0.41 3.05
CA ASN A 192 -4.46 0.98 2.79
C ASN A 192 -2.95 1.12 2.54
N ILE A 193 -2.58 1.95 1.57
CA ILE A 193 -1.18 2.07 1.12
C ILE A 193 -0.20 2.50 2.22
N ASP A 194 -0.65 3.28 3.21
CA ASP A 194 0.17 3.70 4.36
C ASP A 194 0.58 2.51 5.24
N VAL A 195 -0.34 1.59 5.50
CA VAL A 195 -0.06 0.34 6.23
C VAL A 195 0.92 -0.53 5.44
N VAL A 196 0.73 -0.64 4.13
CA VAL A 196 1.59 -1.46 3.26
C VAL A 196 3.01 -0.89 3.19
N VAL A 197 3.16 0.44 3.09
CA VAL A 197 4.47 1.12 3.09
C VAL A 197 5.17 0.96 4.45
N ASN A 198 4.45 1.08 5.55
CA ASN A 198 5.01 0.85 6.88
C ASN A 198 5.52 -0.59 7.07
N GLU A 199 4.76 -1.57 6.58
CA GLU A 199 5.20 -2.97 6.63
C GLU A 199 6.41 -3.21 5.70
N LEU A 200 6.44 -2.58 4.51
CA LEU A 200 7.57 -2.67 3.60
C LEU A 200 8.85 -2.13 4.26
N GLU A 201 8.79 -0.98 4.92
CA GLU A 201 9.91 -0.40 5.68
C GLU A 201 10.39 -1.36 6.77
N ARG A 202 9.46 -1.98 7.51
CA ARG A 202 9.78 -2.98 8.54
C ARG A 202 10.49 -4.20 7.96
N GLN A 203 10.00 -4.74 6.85
CA GLN A 203 10.60 -5.89 6.18
C GLN A 203 11.97 -5.56 5.60
N PHE A 204 12.15 -4.33 5.07
CA PHE A 204 13.44 -3.85 4.62
C PHE A 204 14.46 -3.71 5.76
N CYS A 205 14.02 -3.23 6.94
CA CYS A 205 14.84 -3.21 8.15
C CYS A 205 15.27 -4.62 8.59
N LEU A 206 14.36 -5.60 8.55
CA LEU A 206 14.68 -7.00 8.86
C LEU A 206 15.69 -7.60 7.88
N LEU A 207 15.50 -7.35 6.58
CA LEU A 207 16.43 -7.80 5.56
C LEU A 207 17.83 -7.23 5.81
N THR A 208 17.93 -5.91 6.02
CA THR A 208 19.22 -5.23 6.26
C THR A 208 19.88 -5.70 7.56
N THR A 209 19.09 -6.05 8.58
CA THR A 209 19.61 -6.63 9.83
C THR A 209 20.19 -8.03 9.60
N ALA A 210 19.53 -8.85 8.78
CA ALA A 210 19.95 -10.22 8.51
C ALA A 210 21.16 -10.30 7.57
N THR A 211 21.24 -9.45 6.56
CA THR A 211 22.31 -9.46 5.55
C THR A 211 23.46 -8.51 5.85
N GLY A 212 23.23 -7.53 6.73
CA GLY A 212 24.12 -6.40 6.98
C GLY A 212 23.95 -5.28 5.92
N PRO A 213 24.33 -4.04 6.26
CA PRO A 213 24.29 -2.93 5.31
C PRO A 213 25.36 -3.09 4.23
N ASN A 214 25.21 -2.35 3.11
CA ASN A 214 26.15 -2.39 1.98
C ASN A 214 27.62 -2.16 2.39
N THR A 215 27.87 -1.34 3.41
CA THR A 215 29.21 -1.09 3.94
C THR A 215 29.84 -2.33 4.59
N GLU A 216 29.06 -3.13 5.32
CA GLU A 216 29.57 -4.38 5.90
C GLU A 216 29.71 -5.47 4.83
N ILE A 217 28.79 -5.55 3.87
CA ILE A 217 28.90 -6.46 2.73
C ILE A 217 30.19 -6.18 1.94
N THR A 218 30.46 -4.92 1.59
CA THR A 218 31.69 -4.53 0.86
C THR A 218 32.96 -4.76 1.67
N LYS A 219 32.94 -4.60 2.99
CA LYS A 219 34.06 -4.98 3.88
C LYS A 219 34.32 -6.48 3.90
N VAL A 220 33.28 -7.32 3.87
CA VAL A 220 33.46 -8.78 3.82
C VAL A 220 34.00 -9.20 2.46
N LEU A 221 33.53 -8.59 1.36
CA LEU A 221 34.05 -8.84 0.01
C LEU A 221 35.57 -8.58 -0.08
N SER A 222 36.10 -7.57 0.62
CA SER A 222 37.54 -7.27 0.62
C SER A 222 38.39 -8.23 1.45
N ARG A 223 37.78 -9.15 2.21
CA ARG A 223 38.51 -10.19 2.97
C ARG A 223 38.91 -11.40 2.12
N GLN A 224 38.50 -11.47 0.85
CA GLN A 224 38.99 -12.49 -0.07
C GLN A 224 40.53 -12.45 -0.09
N CYS A 225 41.19 -13.61 0.00
CA CYS A 225 42.66 -13.62 0.01
C CYS A 225 43.22 -12.98 -1.26
N ALA A 226 44.32 -12.24 -1.11
CA ALA A 226 44.97 -11.58 -2.22
C ALA A 226 45.41 -12.59 -3.29
N ASN A 227 45.24 -12.20 -4.56
CA ASN A 227 45.67 -12.97 -5.74
C ASN A 227 45.07 -14.38 -5.84
N LEU A 228 43.87 -14.59 -5.30
CA LEU A 228 43.19 -15.90 -5.33
C LEU A 228 43.07 -16.47 -6.75
N ASN A 229 42.86 -15.62 -7.76
CA ASN A 229 42.81 -16.01 -9.18
C ASN A 229 44.06 -16.79 -9.63
N SER A 230 45.24 -16.41 -9.15
CA SER A 230 46.53 -17.03 -9.52
C SER A 230 46.97 -18.13 -8.56
N GLN A 231 46.28 -18.34 -7.44
CA GLN A 231 46.59 -19.46 -6.55
C GLN A 231 46.09 -20.75 -7.18
N ASN A 232 46.88 -21.81 -7.07
CA ASN A 232 46.46 -23.11 -7.56
C ASN A 232 45.43 -23.73 -6.61
N GLY A 233 44.39 -24.33 -7.17
CA GLY A 233 43.47 -25.18 -6.43
C GLY A 233 44.22 -26.39 -5.86
N LEU A 234 43.88 -26.79 -4.65
CA LEU A 234 44.54 -27.86 -3.93
C LEU A 234 44.25 -29.24 -4.54
N SER A 235 43.11 -29.42 -5.20
CA SER A 235 42.74 -30.70 -5.82
C SER A 235 43.27 -30.86 -7.24
N THR A 236 43.33 -29.76 -8.00
CA THR A 236 43.67 -29.78 -9.44
C THR A 236 45.11 -29.39 -9.73
N GLY A 237 45.77 -28.64 -8.83
CA GLY A 237 47.08 -28.06 -9.05
C GLY A 237 47.09 -26.94 -10.12
N LEU A 238 45.93 -26.55 -10.66
CA LEU A 238 45.79 -25.47 -11.64
C LEU A 238 45.30 -24.19 -10.97
N PRO A 239 45.58 -22.99 -11.53
CA PRO A 239 45.08 -21.72 -10.99
C PRO A 239 43.56 -21.72 -10.82
N LEU A 240 43.03 -21.20 -9.71
CA LEU A 240 41.59 -21.15 -9.41
C LEU A 240 40.78 -20.40 -10.48
N VAL A 241 41.39 -19.46 -11.21
CA VAL A 241 40.75 -18.80 -12.36
C VAL A 241 40.37 -19.78 -13.47
N SER A 242 40.99 -20.96 -13.53
CA SER A 242 40.65 -22.02 -14.49
C SER A 242 39.44 -22.87 -14.06
N THR A 243 38.96 -22.71 -12.83
CA THR A 243 37.79 -23.44 -12.33
C THR A 243 36.52 -22.97 -13.06
N PRO A 244 35.71 -23.88 -13.62
CA PRO A 244 34.46 -23.51 -14.27
C PRO A 244 33.53 -22.73 -13.33
N GLY A 245 32.99 -21.61 -13.83
CA GLY A 245 32.12 -20.72 -13.06
C GLY A 245 32.85 -19.78 -12.09
N TRP A 246 34.18 -19.74 -12.10
CA TRP A 246 34.95 -18.79 -11.31
C TRP A 246 34.75 -17.35 -11.79
N VAL A 247 34.55 -16.43 -10.84
CA VAL A 247 34.41 -14.99 -11.11
C VAL A 247 35.73 -14.28 -10.81
N THR A 248 36.40 -13.75 -11.82
CA THR A 248 37.71 -13.09 -11.69
C THR A 248 37.68 -11.79 -10.91
N THR A 249 36.57 -11.04 -11.00
CA THR A 249 36.35 -9.76 -10.31
C THR A 249 34.97 -9.76 -9.65
N PRO A 250 34.85 -10.23 -8.39
CA PRO A 250 33.57 -10.20 -7.67
C PRO A 250 33.09 -8.76 -7.44
N LEU A 251 31.83 -8.46 -7.80
CA LEU A 251 31.23 -7.11 -7.70
C LEU A 251 30.15 -7.01 -6.61
N HIS A 252 29.55 -8.13 -6.25
CA HIS A 252 28.50 -8.22 -5.24
C HIS A 252 28.58 -9.54 -4.48
N LEU A 253 27.81 -9.66 -3.40
CA LEU A 253 27.83 -10.81 -2.49
C LEU A 253 27.69 -12.15 -3.22
N ALA A 254 26.78 -12.26 -4.19
CA ALA A 254 26.58 -13.51 -4.92
C ALA A 254 27.83 -14.01 -5.67
N HIS A 255 28.62 -13.11 -6.30
CA HIS A 255 29.87 -13.51 -6.97
C HIS A 255 30.91 -14.02 -5.96
N SER A 256 31.04 -13.35 -4.82
CA SER A 256 31.97 -13.80 -3.78
C SER A 256 31.55 -15.11 -3.14
N LEU A 257 30.24 -15.30 -2.91
CA LEU A 257 29.70 -16.54 -2.37
C LEU A 257 29.88 -17.71 -3.35
N GLN A 258 29.70 -17.47 -4.65
CA GLN A 258 29.97 -18.45 -5.69
C GLN A 258 31.44 -18.91 -5.65
N ASN A 259 32.40 -17.98 -5.66
CA ASN A 259 33.81 -18.33 -5.57
C ASN A 259 34.14 -19.06 -4.25
N LEU A 260 33.54 -18.66 -3.13
CA LEU A 260 33.72 -19.32 -1.84
C LEU A 260 33.29 -20.80 -1.91
N TRP A 261 32.15 -21.10 -2.54
CA TRP A 261 31.70 -22.48 -2.75
C TRP A 261 32.65 -23.27 -3.64
N LEU A 262 33.20 -22.67 -4.69
CA LEU A 262 34.17 -23.34 -5.56
C LEU A 262 35.46 -23.70 -4.79
N VAL A 263 35.99 -22.79 -3.97
CA VAL A 263 37.15 -23.07 -3.10
C VAL A 263 36.82 -24.16 -2.09
N ALA A 264 35.64 -24.13 -1.46
CA ALA A 264 35.23 -25.16 -0.51
C ALA A 264 35.12 -26.54 -1.16
N CYS A 265 34.60 -26.62 -2.39
CA CYS A 265 34.55 -27.86 -3.15
C CYS A 265 35.94 -28.37 -3.52
N ASP A 266 36.84 -27.50 -3.97
CA ASP A 266 38.24 -27.84 -4.26
C ASP A 266 38.97 -28.36 -3.00
N LEU A 267 38.79 -27.71 -1.85
CA LEU A 267 39.31 -28.17 -0.56
C LEU A 267 38.82 -29.58 -0.20
N ARG A 268 37.51 -29.84 -0.35
CA ARG A 268 36.93 -31.16 -0.07
C ARG A 268 37.49 -32.23 -1.01
N ALA A 269 37.66 -31.91 -2.30
CA ALA A 269 38.25 -32.83 -3.27
C ALA A 269 39.71 -33.15 -2.94
N ALA A 270 40.49 -32.15 -2.53
CA ALA A 270 41.88 -32.34 -2.10
C ALA A 270 41.98 -33.24 -0.85
N VAL A 271 41.14 -33.02 0.16
CA VAL A 271 41.08 -33.88 1.36
C VAL A 271 40.70 -35.31 0.98
N LYS A 272 39.74 -35.49 0.06
CA LYS A 272 39.38 -36.83 -0.41
C LYS A 272 40.55 -37.53 -1.10
N LEU A 273 41.31 -36.81 -1.93
CA LEU A 273 42.50 -37.34 -2.58
C LEU A 273 43.55 -37.79 -1.55
N ILE A 274 43.75 -37.01 -0.49
CA ILE A 274 44.64 -37.36 0.63
C ILE A 274 44.17 -38.66 1.30
N GLN A 275 42.88 -38.74 1.66
CA GLN A 275 42.30 -39.93 2.27
C GLN A 275 42.48 -41.17 1.40
N ASP A 276 42.35 -41.03 0.08
CA ASP A 276 42.46 -42.15 -0.85
C ASP A 276 43.90 -42.62 -1.08
N ASN A 277 44.92 -41.77 -0.86
CA ASN A 277 46.29 -42.04 -1.29
C ASN A 277 47.38 -42.02 -0.21
N CYS A 278 47.26 -41.24 0.87
CA CYS A 278 48.33 -41.16 1.89
C CYS A 278 48.11 -42.08 3.09
N CYS A 279 46.84 -42.33 3.41
CA CYS A 279 46.43 -42.66 4.77
C CYS A 279 45.40 -43.79 4.78
N LYS A 280 45.42 -44.61 3.72
CA LYS A 280 44.60 -45.80 3.64
C LYS A 280 45.12 -46.81 4.66
N ILE A 281 44.29 -47.11 5.66
CA ILE A 281 44.55 -48.19 6.62
C ILE A 281 44.76 -49.48 5.84
N THR A 282 45.86 -50.16 6.12
CA THR A 282 46.18 -51.47 5.56
C THR A 282 46.10 -52.53 6.65
N CYS A 283 46.13 -53.81 6.24
CA CYS A 283 46.21 -54.90 7.21
C CYS A 283 47.47 -54.87 8.08
N ALA A 284 48.52 -54.11 7.72
CA ALA A 284 49.71 -53.96 8.55
C ALA A 284 49.46 -53.07 9.78
N ASP A 285 48.54 -52.11 9.67
CA ASP A 285 48.21 -51.17 10.74
C ASP A 285 47.32 -51.81 11.83
N ILE A 286 46.76 -52.98 11.54
CA ILE A 286 45.94 -53.75 12.47
C ILE A 286 46.84 -54.66 13.32
N THR A 287 46.79 -54.51 14.64
CA THR A 287 47.41 -55.44 15.59
C THR A 287 46.34 -56.01 16.50
N VAL A 288 46.40 -57.32 16.72
CA VAL A 288 45.55 -58.05 17.66
C VAL A 288 46.44 -58.99 18.44
N ASN A 289 46.65 -58.67 19.70
CA ASN A 289 47.43 -59.46 20.64
C ASN A 289 46.83 -59.27 22.04
N PHE A 290 46.99 -60.27 22.89
CA PHE A 290 46.52 -60.23 24.26
C PHE A 290 47.36 -61.14 25.14
N GLU A 291 47.45 -60.78 26.42
CA GLU A 291 48.04 -61.63 27.46
C GLU A 291 46.96 -62.55 28.03
N VAL A 292 47.37 -63.69 28.59
CA VAL A 292 46.43 -64.69 29.12
C VAL A 292 46.84 -65.07 30.53
N ALA A 293 45.93 -64.90 31.49
CA ALA A 293 46.05 -65.51 32.80
C ALA A 293 45.29 -66.83 32.83
N TYR A 294 45.92 -67.88 33.37
CA TYR A 294 45.35 -69.22 33.45
C TYR A 294 45.06 -69.60 34.91
N PHE A 295 43.80 -69.91 35.18
CA PHE A 295 43.34 -70.39 36.48
C PHE A 295 42.68 -71.76 36.36
N TYR A 296 43.06 -72.67 37.27
CA TYR A 296 42.40 -73.95 37.45
C TYR A 296 41.70 -73.99 38.80
N SER A 297 40.46 -74.45 38.83
CA SER A 297 39.66 -74.61 40.04
C SER A 297 38.74 -75.83 39.93
N LYS A 298 37.95 -76.08 40.98
CA LYS A 298 36.86 -77.06 40.95
C LYS A 298 35.55 -76.38 41.29
N ASP A 299 34.47 -76.74 40.59
CA ASP A 299 33.13 -76.26 40.90
C ASP A 299 32.59 -76.85 42.22
N SER A 300 31.41 -76.43 42.65
CA SER A 300 30.74 -76.93 43.85
C SER A 300 30.44 -78.44 43.83
N ASN A 301 30.50 -79.07 42.65
CA ASN A 301 30.32 -80.52 42.46
C ASN A 301 31.66 -81.25 42.30
N GLY A 302 32.80 -80.58 42.50
CA GLY A 302 34.14 -81.14 42.37
C GLY A 302 34.63 -81.33 40.94
N ARG A 303 33.93 -80.81 39.93
CA ARG A 303 34.32 -80.88 38.51
C ARG A 303 35.43 -79.89 38.21
N PRO A 304 36.42 -80.23 37.38
CA PRO A 304 37.48 -79.29 37.00
C PRO A 304 36.89 -78.10 36.23
N VAL A 305 37.37 -76.89 36.54
CA VAL A 305 37.02 -75.65 35.85
C VAL A 305 38.33 -74.98 35.44
N VAL A 306 38.46 -74.70 34.15
CA VAL A 306 39.56 -73.91 33.59
C VAL A 306 39.02 -72.54 33.22
N THR A 307 39.68 -71.49 33.69
CA THR A 307 39.39 -70.10 33.32
C THR A 307 40.63 -69.49 32.67
N LEU A 308 40.46 -68.95 31.47
CA LEU A 308 41.48 -68.17 30.78
C LEU A 308 41.03 -66.72 30.72
N THR A 309 41.71 -65.82 31.41
CA THR A 309 41.40 -64.39 31.39
C THR A 309 42.26 -63.72 30.33
N LEU A 310 41.63 -63.11 29.32
CA LEU A 310 42.28 -62.43 28.21
C LEU A 310 42.44 -60.93 28.52
N TYR A 311 43.68 -60.43 28.48
CA TYR A 311 44.02 -59.03 28.69
C TYR A 311 44.48 -58.38 27.38
N PHE A 312 43.71 -57.42 26.89
CA PHE A 312 43.90 -56.75 25.62
C PHE A 312 44.57 -55.37 25.80
N GLY A 313 45.43 -55.22 26.81
CA GLY A 313 46.03 -53.97 27.28
C GLY A 313 46.61 -53.02 26.21
N VAL A 314 47.02 -51.82 26.63
CA VAL A 314 47.30 -50.65 25.77
C VAL A 314 48.28 -50.85 24.60
N ASP A 315 49.14 -51.88 24.65
CA ASP A 315 50.15 -52.16 23.61
C ASP A 315 49.79 -53.37 22.71
N GLY A 316 48.67 -54.07 22.97
CA GLY A 316 48.33 -55.35 22.33
C GLY A 316 47.36 -55.25 21.14
N VAL A 317 46.45 -54.27 21.13
CA VAL A 317 45.39 -54.17 20.12
C VAL A 317 45.32 -52.76 19.52
N ASN A 318 45.55 -52.66 18.21
CA ASN A 318 45.24 -51.49 17.40
C ASN A 318 44.30 -51.90 16.27
N ILE A 319 43.02 -51.60 16.42
CA ILE A 319 42.01 -51.84 15.39
C ILE A 319 41.39 -50.49 15.03
N PRO A 320 41.61 -49.99 13.80
CA PRO A 320 40.97 -48.77 13.35
C PRO A 320 39.45 -48.90 13.39
N SER A 321 38.75 -47.83 13.77
CA SER A 321 37.31 -47.85 14.07
C SER A 321 36.40 -48.29 12.90
N THR A 322 36.92 -48.30 11.68
CA THR A 322 36.18 -48.76 10.49
C THR A 322 36.25 -50.26 10.25
N PHE A 323 37.19 -50.98 10.89
CA PHE A 323 37.35 -52.42 10.75
C PHE A 323 36.54 -53.16 11.81
N TYR A 324 35.82 -54.21 11.42
CA TYR A 324 35.00 -55.02 12.29
C TYR A 324 35.15 -56.52 12.00
N ASP A 325 34.69 -57.38 12.91
CA ASP A 325 34.76 -58.84 12.75
C ASP A 325 34.08 -59.32 11.46
N CYS A 326 34.78 -60.14 10.67
CA CYS A 326 34.23 -60.65 9.39
C CYS A 326 32.95 -61.46 9.58
N ASP A 327 32.88 -62.29 10.63
CA ASP A 327 31.64 -62.95 11.05
C ASP A 327 31.00 -62.11 12.16
N GLN A 328 30.05 -61.25 11.78
CA GLN A 328 29.33 -60.41 12.73
C GLN A 328 28.37 -61.21 13.64
N THR A 329 28.04 -62.45 13.28
CA THR A 329 27.15 -63.30 14.08
C THR A 329 27.92 -63.95 15.21
N ASN A 330 29.03 -64.63 14.89
CA ASN A 330 29.78 -65.40 15.87
C ASN A 330 31.09 -64.75 16.34
N GLY A 331 31.61 -63.77 15.62
CA GLY A 331 32.96 -63.24 15.86
C GLY A 331 34.05 -64.21 15.39
N ASN A 332 35.23 -64.07 15.98
CA ASN A 332 36.41 -64.89 15.66
C ASN A 332 36.43 -66.18 16.47
N LYS A 333 36.87 -67.26 15.83
CA LYS A 333 37.03 -68.57 16.47
C LYS A 333 38.44 -68.73 17.03
N LEU A 334 38.52 -68.85 18.35
CA LEU A 334 39.70 -69.29 19.09
C LEU A 334 39.62 -70.80 19.30
N THR A 335 40.74 -71.47 19.10
CA THR A 335 40.89 -72.90 19.32
C THR A 335 41.90 -73.09 20.44
N ILE A 336 41.43 -73.59 21.58
CA ILE A 336 42.24 -73.84 22.77
C ILE A 336 42.58 -75.33 22.75
N SER A 337 43.85 -75.68 22.89
CA SER A 337 44.32 -77.07 22.93
C SER A 337 45.34 -77.32 24.04
N ASP A 338 45.35 -78.53 24.62
CA ASP A 338 46.42 -78.99 25.51
C ASP A 338 47.54 -79.71 24.71
N GLN A 339 48.59 -80.16 25.40
CA GLN A 339 49.72 -80.86 24.79
C GLN A 339 49.36 -82.29 24.38
N SER A 340 48.37 -82.88 25.06
CA SER A 340 47.79 -84.19 24.76
C SER A 340 46.86 -84.21 23.53
N GLY A 341 46.57 -83.05 22.92
CA GLY A 341 45.81 -82.93 21.68
C GLY A 341 44.29 -82.80 21.86
N HIS A 342 43.79 -82.62 23.08
CA HIS A 342 42.40 -82.24 23.30
C HIS A 342 42.21 -80.77 22.92
N SER A 343 41.08 -80.45 22.29
CA SER A 343 40.81 -79.08 21.87
C SER A 343 39.35 -78.69 22.00
N LEU A 344 39.10 -77.43 22.37
CA LEU A 344 37.78 -76.82 22.41
C LEU A 344 37.77 -75.47 21.69
N PRO A 345 36.75 -75.20 20.86
CA PRO A 345 36.57 -73.88 20.26
C PRO A 345 35.90 -72.90 21.24
N ARG A 346 36.23 -71.61 21.10
CA ARG A 346 35.53 -70.48 21.69
C ARG A 346 35.40 -69.36 20.67
N TYR A 347 34.27 -68.67 20.68
CA TYR A 347 33.98 -67.59 19.75
C TYR A 347 33.97 -66.27 20.50
N ILE A 348 34.74 -65.29 20.02
CA ILE A 348 34.85 -63.96 20.63
C ILE A 348 34.68 -62.87 19.56
N LYS A 349 33.93 -61.82 19.88
CA LYS A 349 33.85 -60.61 19.06
C LYS A 349 34.91 -59.61 19.51
N ILE A 350 35.83 -59.25 18.62
CA ILE A 350 36.96 -58.36 18.92
C ILE A 350 36.61 -56.91 18.57
N ASN A 351 35.86 -56.66 17.48
CA ASN A 351 35.34 -55.32 17.19
C ASN A 351 34.00 -55.40 16.43
N ASP A 352 32.91 -54.93 17.07
CA ASP A 352 31.54 -54.99 16.52
C ASP A 352 30.94 -53.57 16.37
N PRO A 353 30.57 -53.13 15.14
CA PRO A 353 30.06 -51.80 14.86
C PRO A 353 28.61 -51.59 15.30
N ILE A 354 27.88 -52.65 15.67
CA ILE A 354 26.48 -52.60 16.10
C ILE A 354 26.40 -52.41 17.63
N GLY A 355 27.54 -52.29 18.34
CA GLY A 355 27.57 -52.20 19.79
C GLY A 355 27.14 -53.51 20.48
N GLN A 356 27.24 -54.64 19.78
CA GLN A 356 26.93 -55.97 20.32
C GLN A 356 28.23 -56.73 20.62
N THR A 357 28.77 -56.48 21.79
CA THR A 357 30.08 -56.97 22.24
C THR A 357 29.99 -58.34 22.97
N GLY A 358 31.00 -59.21 22.83
CA GLY A 358 31.27 -60.28 23.80
C GLY A 358 31.20 -61.74 23.31
N ILE A 359 31.82 -62.63 24.11
CA ILE A 359 32.00 -64.07 23.92
C ILE A 359 30.66 -64.82 23.83
N LEU A 360 30.51 -65.68 22.81
CA LEU A 360 29.32 -66.52 22.69
C LEU A 360 29.47 -67.83 23.46
N ASN A 361 29.25 -67.74 24.78
CA ASN A 361 28.63 -68.76 25.63
C ASN A 361 28.38 -68.23 27.06
N GLY A 362 27.67 -67.10 27.17
CA GLY A 362 27.19 -66.57 28.45
C GLY A 362 27.04 -65.04 28.48
N THR A 363 25.98 -64.53 27.86
CA THR A 363 25.54 -63.10 27.79
C THR A 363 26.56 -62.07 27.23
N PRO A 364 26.13 -61.12 26.39
CA PRO A 364 27.04 -60.15 25.77
C PRO A 364 27.55 -59.15 26.82
N GLN A 365 28.87 -59.07 26.99
CA GLN A 365 29.53 -57.99 27.70
C GLN A 365 30.73 -57.52 26.86
N GLU A 366 31.06 -56.23 26.94
CA GLU A 366 32.25 -55.63 26.34
C GLU A 366 33.46 -56.56 26.52
N ILE A 367 34.32 -56.73 25.51
CA ILE A 367 35.68 -57.19 25.84
C ILE A 367 36.35 -56.02 26.56
N ALA A 368 36.06 -55.93 27.85
CA ALA A 368 36.86 -55.18 28.77
C ALA A 368 38.21 -55.89 28.90
N ASP A 369 39.26 -55.13 29.16
CA ASP A 369 40.53 -55.72 29.54
C ASP A 369 40.31 -56.68 30.73
N GLY A 370 40.77 -57.93 30.59
CA GLY A 370 40.54 -58.98 31.59
C GLY A 370 39.26 -59.80 31.40
N THR A 371 38.93 -60.20 30.17
CA THR A 371 37.73 -61.00 29.87
C THR A 371 37.95 -62.50 30.11
N ASP A 372 37.07 -63.15 30.87
CA ASP A 372 37.17 -64.59 31.22
C ASP A 372 36.55 -65.53 30.16
N LEU A 373 37.34 -66.53 29.74
CA LEU A 373 36.89 -67.73 29.03
C LEU A 373 36.82 -68.92 29.99
N GLN A 374 35.62 -69.29 30.42
CA GLN A 374 35.41 -70.40 31.33
C GLN A 374 35.07 -71.72 30.60
N PHE A 375 35.63 -72.81 31.10
CA PHE A 375 35.42 -74.17 30.63
C PHE A 375 35.09 -75.06 31.83
N ILE A 376 33.86 -75.54 31.91
CA ILE A 376 33.40 -76.45 32.98
C ILE A 376 33.56 -77.89 32.49
N ASN A 377 34.23 -78.71 33.29
CA ASN A 377 34.58 -80.09 32.96
C ASN A 377 35.27 -80.24 31.59
N PRO A 378 36.32 -79.44 31.29
CA PRO A 378 37.01 -79.52 30.01
C PRO A 378 37.75 -80.85 29.89
N PRO A 379 37.98 -81.34 28.66
CA PRO A 379 38.79 -82.53 28.41
C PRO A 379 40.30 -82.28 28.56
N PHE A 380 40.72 -81.06 28.95
CA PHE A 380 42.12 -80.69 29.08
C PHE A 380 42.80 -81.46 30.22
N VAL A 381 44.02 -81.93 29.97
CA VAL A 381 44.84 -82.61 30.98
C VAL A 381 45.38 -81.60 31.99
N TYR A 382 45.15 -81.85 33.28
CA TYR A 382 45.69 -81.02 34.35
C TYR A 382 47.23 -81.09 34.40
N GLY A 383 47.88 -79.94 34.46
CA GLY A 383 49.35 -79.85 34.50
C GLY A 383 50.02 -79.61 33.15
N GLU A 384 49.25 -79.55 32.05
CA GLU A 384 49.76 -79.26 30.72
C GLU A 384 49.55 -77.80 30.31
N ASP A 385 50.50 -77.27 29.53
CA ASP A 385 50.34 -75.96 28.90
C ASP A 385 49.18 -75.97 27.91
N LEU A 386 48.51 -74.83 27.80
CA LEU A 386 47.47 -74.62 26.80
C LEU A 386 48.00 -73.79 25.64
N THR A 387 47.51 -74.04 24.44
CA THR A 387 47.80 -73.23 23.27
C THR A 387 46.51 -72.65 22.73
N ILE A 388 46.48 -71.34 22.49
CA ILE A 388 45.39 -70.63 21.85
C ILE A 388 45.81 -70.31 20.42
N THR A 389 45.11 -70.86 19.44
CA THR A 389 45.27 -70.53 18.03
C THR A 389 44.02 -69.88 17.47
N ALA A 390 44.18 -68.86 16.63
CA ALA A 390 43.05 -68.21 15.97
C ALA A 390 43.47 -67.55 14.66
N ASP A 391 42.60 -67.59 13.67
CA ASP A 391 42.69 -66.71 12.50
C ASP A 391 41.70 -65.58 12.68
N ILE A 392 42.18 -64.47 13.25
CA ILE A 392 41.35 -63.29 13.51
C ILE A 392 41.07 -62.59 12.17
N CYS A 393 39.81 -62.49 11.79
CA CYS A 393 39.38 -61.86 10.55
C CYS A 393 38.66 -60.54 10.83
N LEU A 394 39.20 -59.44 10.30
CA LEU A 394 38.64 -58.10 10.39
C LEU A 394 38.46 -57.49 8.99
N THR A 395 37.39 -56.73 8.77
CA THR A 395 37.08 -56.07 7.49
C THR A 395 36.44 -54.70 7.65
N ASP A 396 36.68 -53.79 6.71
CA ASP A 396 35.98 -52.50 6.58
C ASP A 396 34.88 -52.52 5.49
N GLY A 397 34.57 -53.71 4.95
CA GLY A 397 33.65 -53.92 3.82
C GLY A 397 34.32 -53.86 2.44
N THR A 398 35.54 -53.33 2.34
CA THR A 398 36.34 -53.28 1.10
C THR A 398 37.65 -54.06 1.19
N THR A 399 38.29 -54.07 2.35
CA THR A 399 39.54 -54.75 2.65
C THR A 399 39.27 -55.79 3.73
N THR A 400 39.81 -57.00 3.56
CA THR A 400 39.71 -58.09 4.54
C THR A 400 41.11 -58.48 5.01
N CYS A 401 41.31 -58.50 6.33
CA CYS A 401 42.58 -58.75 6.98
C CYS A 401 42.48 -59.99 7.87
N ILE A 402 43.42 -60.91 7.73
CA ILE A 402 43.54 -62.11 8.58
C ILE A 402 44.82 -61.99 9.41
N LYS A 403 44.68 -62.11 10.73
CA LYS A 403 45.78 -62.12 11.71
C LYS A 403 45.83 -63.47 12.39
N CYS A 404 46.85 -64.24 12.09
CA CYS A 404 47.09 -65.54 12.73
C CYS A 404 47.69 -65.31 14.13
N LEU A 405 47.06 -65.90 15.13
CA LEU A 405 47.47 -65.88 16.51
C LEU A 405 47.88 -67.28 16.95
N ASN A 406 48.98 -67.36 17.69
CA ASN A 406 49.43 -68.59 18.34
C ASN A 406 50.08 -68.20 19.68
N ILE A 407 49.34 -68.37 20.78
CA ILE A 407 49.79 -68.05 22.13
C ILE A 407 49.91 -69.35 22.92
N THR A 408 51.07 -69.60 23.50
CA THR A 408 51.26 -70.67 24.48
C THR A 408 51.09 -70.09 25.89
N VAL A 409 50.21 -70.72 26.67
CA VAL A 409 49.86 -70.35 28.03
C VAL A 409 50.39 -71.44 28.96
N PRO A 410 51.50 -71.18 29.68
CA PRO A 410 52.12 -72.19 30.51
C PRO A 410 51.20 -72.57 31.68
N PHE A 411 51.20 -73.84 32.06
CA PHE A 411 50.55 -74.27 33.29
C PHE A 411 51.34 -73.79 34.50
N VAL A 412 50.68 -73.07 35.40
CA VAL A 412 51.25 -72.67 36.69
C VAL A 412 50.45 -73.38 37.80
N PRO A 413 51.06 -74.28 38.59
CA PRO A 413 50.37 -74.97 39.67
C PRO A 413 49.82 -73.98 40.71
N SER A 414 48.62 -74.22 41.22
CA SER A 414 47.99 -73.37 42.26
C SER A 414 48.81 -73.26 43.55
N ASP A 415 49.68 -74.23 43.81
CA ASP A 415 50.51 -74.29 45.03
C ASP A 415 51.79 -73.43 44.92
N ASP A 416 52.13 -72.95 43.71
CA ASP A 416 53.20 -71.97 43.46
C ASP A 416 52.69 -70.51 43.53
N CYS A 417 51.38 -70.30 43.75
CA CYS A 417 50.83 -68.99 44.04
C CYS A 417 51.08 -68.59 45.50
N CYS A 418 51.68 -67.41 45.72
CA CYS A 418 51.96 -66.89 47.06
C CYS A 418 50.68 -66.84 47.93
N THR A 419 50.63 -67.63 49.00
CA THR A 419 49.65 -67.45 50.07
C THR A 419 50.09 -66.30 50.99
N ILE A 420 49.35 -65.20 50.97
CA ILE A 420 49.56 -64.10 51.93
C ILE A 420 48.88 -64.48 53.23
N THR A 421 49.65 -64.90 54.23
CA THR A 421 49.15 -65.08 55.61
C THR A 421 49.77 -64.01 56.51
N ALA A 422 48.98 -63.03 56.95
CA ALA A 422 49.45 -61.98 57.84
C ALA A 422 49.26 -62.39 59.31
N THR A 423 50.34 -62.80 59.98
CA THR A 423 50.39 -62.97 61.44
C THR A 423 51.01 -61.73 62.10
N GLY A 424 50.31 -60.59 62.02
CA GLY A 424 50.65 -59.35 62.72
C GLY A 424 51.12 -58.19 61.82
N ARG A 425 51.46 -57.04 62.44
CA ARG A 425 51.92 -55.83 61.73
C ARG A 425 53.40 -55.95 61.33
N VAL A 426 53.67 -56.42 60.12
CA VAL A 426 55.00 -56.36 59.49
C VAL A 426 54.87 -56.06 57.99
N THR A 427 55.88 -55.39 57.42
CA THR A 427 55.98 -55.08 55.99
C THR A 427 55.99 -56.37 55.16
N ILE A 428 55.07 -56.46 54.20
CA ILE A 428 54.97 -57.58 53.27
C ILE A 428 55.96 -57.33 52.12
N VAL A 429 56.93 -58.21 51.94
CA VAL A 429 57.76 -58.27 50.74
C VAL A 429 57.28 -59.46 49.91
N TYR A 430 56.84 -59.20 48.69
CA TYR A 430 56.42 -60.23 47.74
C TYR A 430 57.37 -60.24 46.53
N LYS A 431 57.50 -61.42 45.90
CA LYS A 431 58.16 -61.60 44.62
C LYS A 431 57.11 -62.16 43.67
N ILE A 432 56.85 -61.44 42.58
CA ILE A 432 55.96 -61.92 41.52
C ILE A 432 56.73 -62.99 40.74
N CYS A 433 56.15 -64.17 40.59
CA CYS A 433 56.63 -65.17 39.65
C CYS A 433 56.11 -64.78 38.26
N SER A 434 57.05 -64.46 37.36
CA SER A 434 56.84 -64.20 35.94
C SER A 434 56.82 -65.48 35.13
#